data_AF-G8PTZ1-F1
#
_entry.id   AF-G8PTZ1-F1
#
_cell.length_a   1.000
_cell.length_b   1.000
_cell.length_c   1.000
_cell.angle_alpha   90.00
_cell.angle_beta   90.00
_cell.angle_gamma   90.00
#
_symmetry.space_group_name_H-M   'P 1'
#
loop_
_entity.id
_entity.type
_entity.pdbx_description
1 polymer ?
#
loop_
_entity_poly.entity_id
_entity_poly.type
_entity_poly.pdbx_seq_one_letter_code
_entity_poly.pdbx_strand_id
1 'polypeptide(L)' 'MSATVINLRQARKQKARDTKAQSAAENRRKFGRTKAEKSQEEAEATLETKRFEGHKLTSISSRKDKD' A
#
# COMPACT_ATOMS: atom_id res chain seq x y z
N MET A 1 51.24 8.23 16.77
CA MET A 1 49.79 8.31 16.56
C MET A 1 49.53 8.25 15.06
N SER A 2 49.00 7.13 14.55
CA SER A 2 48.74 6.92 13.13
C SER A 2 47.42 7.60 12.74
N ALA A 3 47.46 8.51 11.78
CA ALA A 3 46.24 9.07 11.20
C ALA A 3 45.45 7.98 10.49
N THR A 4 44.18 7.80 10.85
CA THR A 4 43.28 6.84 10.21
C THR A 4 43.00 7.30 8.78
N VAL A 5 43.63 6.67 7.80
CA VAL A 5 43.38 6.96 6.38
C VAL A 5 42.01 6.40 6.01
N ILE A 6 41.02 7.27 5.88
CA ILE A 6 39.66 6.87 5.49
C ILE A 6 39.53 6.94 3.97
N ASN A 7 39.00 5.87 3.37
CA ASN A 7 38.70 5.83 1.95
C ASN A 7 37.40 6.63 1.66
N LEU A 8 37.56 7.85 1.17
CA LEU A 8 36.45 8.74 0.84
C LEU A 8 35.52 8.20 -0.26
N ARG A 9 36.02 7.36 -1.19
CA ARG A 9 35.18 6.73 -2.22
C ARG A 9 34.20 5.75 -1.60
N GLN A 10 34.65 4.93 -0.66
CA GLN A 10 33.80 3.99 0.06
C GLN A 10 32.78 4.74 0.94
N ALA A 11 33.21 5.78 1.64
CA ALA A 11 32.33 6.61 2.46
C ALA A 11 31.21 7.27 1.62
N ARG A 12 31.54 7.84 0.45
CA ARG A 12 30.56 8.41 -0.49
C ARG A 12 29.59 7.34 -1.03
N LYS A 13 30.11 6.16 -1.37
CA LYS A 13 29.29 5.04 -1.85
C LYS A 13 28.31 4.56 -0.78
N GLN A 14 28.75 4.50 0.48
CA GLN A 14 27.88 4.14 1.59
C GLN A 14 26.79 5.19 1.78
N LYS A 15 27.14 6.48 1.84
CA LYS A 15 26.16 7.58 1.93
C LYS A 15 25.11 7.52 0.82
N ALA A 16 25.51 7.24 -0.42
CA ALA A 16 24.59 7.10 -1.55
C ALA A 16 23.65 5.88 -1.43
N ARG A 17 24.10 4.78 -0.81
CA ARG A 17 23.24 3.62 -0.52
C ARG A 17 22.24 3.95 0.59
N ASP A 18 22.68 4.64 1.62
CA ASP A 18 21.84 5.00 2.77
C ASP A 18 20.71 5.95 2.34
N THR A 19 21.01 6.97 1.52
CA THR A 19 19.99 7.87 0.98
C THR A 19 18.98 7.13 0.09
N LYS A 20 19.44 6.18 -0.72
CA LYS A 20 18.55 5.34 -1.55
C LYS A 20 17.67 4.41 -0.69
N ALA A 21 18.20 3.89 0.42
CA ALA A 21 17.42 3.08 1.34
C ALA A 21 16.34 3.91 2.06
N GLN A 22 16.66 5.14 2.46
CA GLN A 22 15.70 6.07 3.06
C GLN A 22 14.57 6.43 2.09
N SER A 23 14.89 6.78 0.84
CA SER A 23 13.86 7.09 -0.16
C SER A 23 13.01 5.86 -0.50
N ALA A 24 13.62 4.66 -0.56
CA ALA A 24 12.87 3.42 -0.73
C ALA A 24 11.93 3.14 0.45
N ALA A 25 12.36 3.38 1.69
CA ALA A 25 11.50 3.24 2.87
C ALA A 25 10.34 4.25 2.87
N GLU A 26 10.61 5.50 2.48
CA GLU A 26 9.58 6.51 2.32
C GLU A 26 8.59 6.15 1.20
N ASN A 27 9.07 5.65 0.07
CA ASN A 27 8.23 5.16 -1.01
C ASN A 27 7.44 3.91 -0.63
N ARG A 28 7.99 3.00 0.20
CA ARG A 28 7.23 1.89 0.79
C ARG A 28 6.20 2.36 1.82
N ARG A 29 6.31 3.55 2.40
CA ARG A 29 5.25 4.10 3.26
C ARG A 29 4.20 4.82 2.42
N LYS A 30 4.63 5.64 1.46
CA LYS A 30 3.76 6.44 0.58
C LYS A 30 3.03 5.58 -0.46
N PHE A 31 3.70 4.57 -0.97
CA PHE A 31 3.25 3.70 -2.07
C PHE A 31 3.33 2.22 -1.67
N GLY A 32 3.24 1.93 -0.37
CA GLY A 32 3.57 0.64 0.24
C GLY A 32 2.79 -0.57 -0.21
N ARG A 33 1.64 -0.35 -0.85
CA ARG A 33 0.94 -1.42 -1.53
C ARG A 33 1.57 -1.61 -2.89
N THR A 34 2.20 -2.76 -3.07
CA THR A 34 2.64 -3.22 -4.39
C THR A 34 1.44 -3.33 -5.34
N LYS A 35 1.69 -3.32 -6.65
CA LYS A 35 0.61 -3.47 -7.64
C LYS A 35 -0.19 -4.76 -7.43
N ALA A 36 0.47 -5.84 -7.02
CA ALA A 36 -0.16 -7.12 -6.73
C ALA A 36 -1.11 -7.03 -5.52
N GLU A 37 -0.66 -6.41 -4.41
CA GLU A 37 -1.48 -6.22 -3.22
C GLU A 37 -2.70 -5.32 -3.49
N LYS A 38 -2.52 -4.24 -4.27
CA LYS A 38 -3.65 -3.41 -4.70
C LYS A 38 -4.67 -4.19 -5.50
N SER A 39 -4.21 -5.01 -6.46
CA SER A 39 -5.10 -5.83 -7.28
C SER A 39 -5.85 -6.89 -6.47
N GLN A 40 -5.21 -7.46 -5.44
CA GLN A 40 -5.85 -8.42 -4.55
C GLN A 40 -6.92 -7.73 -3.70
N GLU A 41 -6.61 -6.59 -3.10
CA GLU A 41 -7.55 -5.81 -2.30
C GLU A 41 -8.74 -5.31 -3.12
N GLU A 42 -8.52 -4.86 -4.37
CA GLU A 42 -9.59 -4.51 -5.30
C GLU A 42 -10.49 -5.72 -5.60
N ALA A 43 -9.91 -6.89 -5.87
CA ALA A 43 -10.66 -8.11 -6.12
C ALA A 43 -11.49 -8.53 -4.90
N GLU A 44 -10.91 -8.50 -3.70
CA GLU A 44 -11.58 -8.77 -2.43
C GLU A 44 -12.75 -7.80 -2.19
N ALA A 45 -12.52 -6.50 -2.37
CA ALA A 45 -13.55 -5.49 -2.23
C ALA A 45 -14.72 -5.75 -3.21
N THR A 46 -14.43 -6.08 -4.48
CA THR A 46 -15.49 -6.39 -5.45
C THR A 46 -16.28 -7.67 -5.11
N LEU A 47 -15.64 -8.67 -4.50
CA LEU A 47 -16.33 -9.88 -4.05
C LEU A 47 -17.23 -9.57 -2.87
N GLU A 48 -16.76 -8.74 -1.94
CA GLU A 48 -17.53 -8.33 -0.77
C GLU A 48 -18.74 -7.47 -1.15
N THR A 49 -18.58 -6.51 -2.07
CA THR A 49 -19.72 -5.72 -2.57
C THR A 49 -20.75 -6.60 -3.26
N LYS A 50 -20.33 -7.52 -4.13
CA LYS A 50 -21.23 -8.47 -4.80
C LYS A 50 -21.97 -9.36 -3.80
N ARG A 51 -21.30 -9.85 -2.77
CA ARG A 51 -21.94 -10.63 -1.69
C ARG A 51 -22.99 -9.78 -0.98
N PHE A 52 -22.64 -8.57 -0.57
CA PHE A 52 -23.55 -7.66 0.12
C PHE A 52 -24.77 -7.30 -0.73
N GLU A 53 -24.57 -6.98 -2.01
CA GLU A 53 -25.65 -6.72 -2.97
C GLU A 53 -26.55 -7.94 -3.19
N GLY A 54 -25.97 -9.14 -3.33
CA GLY A 54 -26.74 -10.38 -3.46
C GLY A 54 -27.58 -10.72 -2.22
N HIS A 55 -27.14 -10.28 -1.04
CA HIS A 55 -27.87 -10.43 0.23
C HIS A 55 -28.79 -9.24 0.54
N LYS A 56 -28.83 -8.22 -0.32
CA LYS A 56 -29.70 -7.05 -0.11
C LYS A 56 -31.16 -7.45 -0.34
N LEU A 57 -31.90 -7.57 0.76
CA LEU A 57 -33.36 -7.69 0.72
C LEU A 57 -33.95 -6.36 0.25
N THR A 58 -34.22 -6.23 -1.05
CA THR A 58 -34.93 -5.09 -1.65
C THR A 58 -36.39 -4.97 -1.17
N SER A 59 -36.87 -5.89 -0.33
CA SER A 59 -38.29 -6.07 0.00
C SER A 59 -38.79 -5.38 1.28
N ILE A 60 -38.03 -4.47 1.90
CA ILE A 60 -38.54 -3.69 3.05
C ILE A 60 -39.13 -2.33 2.61
N SER A 61 -38.84 -1.85 1.39
CA SER A 61 -39.34 -0.56 0.89
C SER A 61 -40.62 -0.63 0.03
N SER A 62 -41.14 -1.81 -0.32
CA SER A 62 -42.31 -1.93 -1.22
C SER A 62 -43.64 -2.17 -0.49
N ARG A 63 -43.69 -1.94 0.83
CA ARG A 63 -44.85 -2.29 1.68
C ARG A 63 -45.66 -1.08 2.20
N LYS A 64 -45.40 0.14 1.72
CA LYS A 64 -46.02 1.36 2.28
C LYS A 64 -46.68 2.31 1.28
N ASP A 65 -47.14 1.80 0.13
CA ASP A 65 -47.96 2.57 -0.83
C ASP A 65 -49.22 1.77 -1.21
N LYS A 66 -50.15 1.64 -0.26
CA LYS A 66 -51.56 1.28 -0.50
C LYS A 66 -52.33 1.55 0.79
N ASP A 67 -52.74 2.80 0.94
CA ASP A 67 -53.93 3.25 1.67
C ASP A 67 -54.35 4.61 1.08
#